data_AF-A0A7W9EXE1-F1
#
_entry.id   AF-A0A7W9EXE1-F1
#
_cell.length_a   1.000
_cell.length_b   1.000
_cell.length_c   1.000
_cell.angle_alpha   90.00
_cell.angle_beta   90.00
_cell.angle_gamma   90.00
#
_symmetry.space_group_name_H-M   'P 1'
#
loop_
_entity.id
_entity.type
_entity.pdbx_description
1 polymer ?
#
loop_
_entity_poly.entity_id
_entity_poly.type
_entity_poly.pdbx_seq_one_letter_code
_entity_poly.pdbx_strand_id
1 'polypeptide(L)'
;MAVTTDIMRTWRSPRVVMRELLAHGQREDRAIAYVMAACLILYVAQWPRLKRVEELQLLGPDGASEFQMNAGIAFFAMLIVWPLGLYIIAAITHLVAKIFKAKGTHYSARLALFWAFLATTPVGLLHGLTAGLIGAGAATNLVGVIWGVALFVIWSQCFRVAEGETHAL
;
A
#
# COMPACT_ATOMS: atom_id res chain seq x y z
N MET A 1 -16.72 -10.64 -0.20
CA MET A 1 -16.76 -10.89 1.25
C MET A 1 -16.40 -9.60 1.98
N ALA A 2 -16.23 -9.61 3.31
CA ALA A 2 -15.66 -8.47 4.02
C ALA A 2 -14.19 -8.29 3.61
N VAL A 3 -13.78 -7.05 3.32
CA VAL A 3 -12.42 -6.71 2.86
C VAL A 3 -11.35 -7.21 3.83
N THR A 4 -11.62 -7.21 5.13
CA THR A 4 -10.71 -7.71 6.17
C THR A 4 -10.43 -9.20 6.07
N THR A 5 -11.45 -10.01 5.75
CA THR A 5 -11.29 -11.45 5.51
C THR A 5 -10.44 -11.70 4.27
N ASP A 6 -10.67 -10.93 3.21
CA ASP A 6 -9.93 -11.02 1.96
C ASP A 6 -8.45 -10.61 2.14
N ILE A 7 -8.15 -9.63 3.01
CA ILE A 7 -6.79 -9.29 3.41
C ILE A 7 -6.09 -10.51 4.02
N MET A 8 -6.68 -11.14 5.04
CA MET A 8 -6.08 -12.31 5.71
C MET A 8 -5.91 -13.50 4.75
N ARG A 9 -6.87 -13.69 3.84
CA ARG A 9 -6.81 -14.76 2.83
C ARG A 9 -5.72 -14.49 1.79
N THR A 10 -5.45 -13.22 1.47
CA THR A 10 -4.38 -12.82 0.53
C THR A 10 -2.99 -13.25 1.03
N TRP A 11 -2.77 -13.32 2.34
CA TRP A 11 -1.50 -13.80 2.90
C TRP A 11 -1.22 -15.28 2.62
N ARG A 12 -2.27 -16.09 2.45
CA ARG A 12 -2.15 -17.53 2.15
C ARG A 12 -2.37 -17.85 0.69
N SER A 13 -3.22 -17.09 0.00
CA SER A 13 -3.69 -17.41 -1.36
C SER A 13 -3.99 -16.15 -2.18
N PRO A 14 -2.99 -15.29 -2.45
CA PRO A 14 -3.20 -13.99 -3.09
C PRO A 14 -3.75 -14.11 -4.52
N ARG A 15 -3.39 -15.19 -5.24
CA ARG A 15 -3.90 -15.46 -6.59
C ARG A 15 -5.40 -15.72 -6.62
N VAL A 16 -5.91 -16.46 -5.64
CA VAL A 16 -7.34 -16.80 -5.55
C VAL A 16 -8.17 -15.54 -5.30
N VAL A 17 -7.73 -14.73 -4.33
CA VAL A 17 -8.39 -13.46 -4.01
C VAL A 17 -8.38 -12.51 -5.21
N MET A 18 -7.26 -12.43 -5.95
CA MET A 18 -7.19 -11.60 -7.16
C MET A 18 -8.18 -12.03 -8.24
N ARG A 19 -8.34 -13.34 -8.49
CA ARG A 19 -9.36 -13.83 -9.43
C ARG A 19 -10.77 -13.48 -8.99
N GLU A 20 -11.08 -13.65 -7.70
CA GLU A 20 -12.39 -13.31 -7.14
C GLU A 20 -12.68 -11.80 -7.27
N LEU A 21 -11.67 -10.95 -7.02
CA LEU A 21 -11.76 -9.50 -7.20
C LEU A 21 -11.99 -9.10 -8.66
N LEU A 22 -11.30 -9.75 -9.61
CA LEU A 22 -11.49 -9.51 -11.04
C LEU A 22 -12.85 -10.03 -11.54
N ALA A 23 -13.34 -11.15 -11.00
CA ALA A 23 -14.64 -11.72 -11.32
C ALA A 23 -15.83 -10.84 -10.88
N HIS A 24 -15.62 -9.90 -9.97
CA HIS A 24 -16.65 -8.94 -9.55
C HIS A 24 -16.92 -7.82 -10.57
N GLY A 25 -16.23 -7.85 -11.72
CA GLY A 25 -16.40 -6.88 -12.80
C GLY A 25 -15.60 -5.60 -12.59
N GLN A 26 -15.44 -4.82 -13.67
CA GLN A 26 -14.68 -3.58 -13.63
C GLN A 26 -15.43 -2.51 -12.84
N ARG A 27 -14.87 -2.13 -11.68
CA ARG A 27 -15.35 -1.00 -10.87
C ARG A 27 -14.16 -0.17 -10.44
N GLU A 28 -13.96 0.98 -11.08
CA GLU A 28 -12.86 1.89 -10.75
C GLU A 28 -13.02 2.48 -9.35
N ASP A 29 -14.25 2.75 -8.91
CA ASP A 29 -14.55 3.26 -7.57
C ASP A 29 -13.97 2.38 -6.45
N ARG A 30 -14.01 1.05 -6.63
CA ARG A 30 -13.48 0.09 -5.64
C ARG A 30 -11.96 0.10 -5.60
N ALA A 31 -11.31 0.23 -6.76
CA ALA A 31 -9.86 0.30 -6.84
C ALA A 31 -9.35 1.57 -6.13
N ILE A 32 -10.03 2.70 -6.35
CA ILE A 32 -9.73 3.95 -5.64
C ILE A 32 -9.98 3.80 -4.14
N ALA A 33 -11.10 3.18 -3.73
CA ALA A 33 -11.38 2.94 -2.32
C ALA A 33 -10.28 2.11 -1.64
N TYR A 34 -9.71 1.10 -2.32
CA TYR A 34 -8.62 0.29 -1.77
C TYR A 34 -7.34 1.09 -1.55
N VAL A 35 -6.91 1.89 -2.54
CA VAL A 35 -5.69 2.69 -2.38
C VAL A 35 -5.87 3.77 -1.32
N MET A 36 -7.04 4.43 -1.29
CA MET A 36 -7.35 5.44 -0.27
C MET A 36 -7.38 4.85 1.14
N ALA A 37 -8.00 3.67 1.31
CA ALA A 37 -8.00 2.96 2.58
C ALA A 37 -6.59 2.57 3.01
N ALA A 38 -5.79 2.03 2.09
CA ALA A 38 -4.40 1.66 2.38
C ALA A 38 -3.57 2.88 2.80
N CYS A 39 -3.70 3.98 2.07
CA CYS A 39 -3.03 5.24 2.39
C CYS A 39 -3.43 5.78 3.75
N LEU A 40 -4.73 5.78 4.08
CA LEU A 40 -5.23 6.26 5.37
C LEU A 40 -4.72 5.39 6.53
N ILE A 41 -4.71 4.06 6.37
CA ILE A 41 -4.18 3.14 7.37
C ILE A 41 -2.68 3.37 7.60
N LEU A 42 -1.90 3.52 6.52
CA LEU A 42 -0.46 3.76 6.63
C LEU A 42 -0.12 5.16 7.15
N TYR A 43 -0.97 6.17 6.91
CA TYR A 43 -0.85 7.47 7.55
C TYR A 43 -1.00 7.35 9.07
N VAL A 44 -2.02 6.63 9.54
CA VAL A 44 -2.20 6.33 10.98
C VAL A 44 -1.00 5.55 11.53
N ALA A 45 -0.43 4.63 10.75
CA ALA A 45 0.79 3.91 11.13
C ALA A 45 1.98 4.83 11.39
N GLN A 46 2.06 6.01 10.77
CA GLN A 46 3.19 6.93 10.93
C GLN A 46 3.08 7.82 12.18
N TRP A 47 1.91 7.91 12.81
CA TRP A 47 1.70 8.78 13.98
C TRP A 47 2.63 8.48 15.16
N PRO A 48 2.85 7.22 15.57
CA PRO A 48 3.76 6.90 16.66
C PRO A 48 5.18 7.41 16.40
N ARG A 49 5.65 7.28 15.15
CA ARG A 49 6.95 7.79 14.72
C ARG A 49 7.01 9.31 14.78
N LEU A 50 5.99 9.99 14.24
CA LEU A 50 5.91 11.45 14.23
C LEU A 50 5.90 12.03 15.65
N LYS A 51 5.19 11.38 16.59
CA LYS A 51 5.17 11.79 18.00
C LYS A 51 6.49 11.59 18.71
N ARG A 52 7.19 10.49 18.44
CA ARG A 52 8.53 10.26 18.99
C ARG A 52 9.52 11.33 18.54
N VAL A 53 9.45 11.76 17.28
CA VAL A 53 10.33 12.80 16.74
C VAL A 53 10.09 14.14 17.45
N GLU A 54 8.82 14.50 17.67
CA GLU A 54 8.45 15.70 18.44
C GLU A 54 8.92 15.64 19.90
N GLU A 55 8.87 14.48 20.56
CA GLU A 55 9.33 14.34 21.94
C GLU A 55 10.87 14.43 22.07
N LEU A 56 11.59 13.97 21.04
CA LEU A 56 13.06 14.03 20.99
C LEU A 56 13.59 15.40 20.54
N GLN A 57 12.82 16.16 19.75
CA GLN A 57 13.11 17.54 19.41
C GLN A 57 12.38 18.47 20.37
N LEU A 58 13.10 18.97 21.39
CA LEU A 58 12.66 20.12 22.19
C LEU A 58 12.11 21.18 21.24
N LEU A 59 10.85 21.60 21.47
CA LEU A 59 10.10 22.64 20.74
C LEU A 59 11.00 23.53 19.85
N GLY A 60 10.72 23.55 18.54
CA GLY A 60 11.47 24.40 17.61
C GLY A 60 11.53 25.87 18.06
N PRO A 61 12.45 26.67 17.50
CA PRO A 61 12.75 28.04 17.95
C PRO A 61 11.53 28.96 18.11
N ASP A 62 10.44 28.66 17.40
CA ASP A 62 9.23 29.47 17.28
C ASP A 62 8.06 28.97 18.16
N GLY A 63 8.26 27.93 18.98
CA GLY A 63 7.22 27.36 19.85
C GLY A 63 6.10 26.60 19.11
N ALA A 64 6.19 26.46 17.79
CA ALA A 64 5.27 25.65 16.99
C ALA A 64 5.61 24.16 17.10
N SER A 65 4.57 23.33 17.27
CA SER A 65 4.68 21.87 17.26
C SER A 65 5.10 21.39 15.85
N GLU A 66 6.33 20.86 15.71
CA GLU A 66 6.79 20.23 14.47
C GLU A 66 5.90 19.06 14.06
N PHE A 67 5.19 18.43 15.01
CA PHE A 67 4.25 17.36 14.72
C PHE A 67 3.08 17.80 13.86
N GLN A 68 2.46 18.96 14.12
CA GLN A 68 1.30 19.40 13.32
C GLN A 68 1.69 19.63 11.86
N MET A 69 2.84 20.26 11.64
CA MET A 69 3.39 20.48 10.30
C MET A 69 3.73 19.15 9.61
N ASN A 70 4.49 18.27 10.27
CA ASN A 70 4.91 17.00 9.70
C ASN A 70 3.73 16.05 9.45
N ALA A 71 2.72 16.03 10.33
CA ALA A 71 1.48 15.29 10.15
C ALA A 71 0.68 15.83 8.95
N GLY A 72 0.58 17.15 8.80
CA GLY A 72 -0.07 17.78 7.65
C GLY A 72 0.61 17.43 6.32
N ILE A 73 1.94 17.51 6.26
CA ILE A 73 2.72 17.12 5.09
C ILE A 73 2.54 15.63 4.79
N ALA A 74 2.65 14.77 5.80
CA ALA A 74 2.47 13.33 5.66
C ALA A 74 1.06 12.98 5.16
N PHE A 75 0.02 13.66 5.66
CA PHE A 75 -1.35 13.46 5.21
C PHE A 75 -1.52 13.80 3.73
N PHE A 76 -1.01 14.97 3.31
CA PHE A 76 -1.07 15.38 1.90
C PHE A 76 -0.29 14.41 1.01
N ALA A 77 0.92 14.02 1.42
CA ALA A 77 1.73 13.05 0.70
C ALA A 77 1.01 11.69 0.58
N MET A 78 0.36 11.23 1.64
CA MET A 78 -0.29 9.91 1.65
C MET A 78 -1.62 9.89 0.91
N LEU A 79 -2.43 10.94 0.97
CA LEU A 79 -3.75 10.95 0.33
C LEU A 79 -3.75 11.52 -1.09
N ILE A 80 -2.78 12.35 -1.46
CA ILE A 80 -2.72 12.97 -2.79
C ILE A 80 -1.56 12.40 -3.60
N VAL A 81 -0.34 12.49 -3.08
CA VAL A 81 0.87 12.16 -3.86
C VAL A 81 1.01 10.65 -4.07
N TRP A 82 0.82 9.84 -3.02
CA TRP A 82 0.98 8.39 -3.07
C TRP A 82 0.01 7.70 -4.04
N PRO A 83 -1.30 7.97 -4.02
CA PRO A 83 -2.24 7.38 -4.98
C PRO A 83 -1.85 7.72 -6.42
N LEU A 84 -1.50 8.98 -6.72
CA LEU A 84 -1.02 9.37 -8.05
C LEU A 84 0.25 8.61 -8.44
N GLY A 85 1.22 8.49 -7.52
CA GLY A 85 2.43 7.71 -7.73
C GLY A 85 2.14 6.24 -8.04
N LEU A 86 1.23 5.61 -7.29
CA LEU A 86 0.82 4.23 -7.53
C LEU A 86 0.11 4.07 -8.88
N TYR A 87 -0.67 5.05 -9.33
CA TYR A 87 -1.25 5.07 -10.67
C TYR A 87 -0.17 5.07 -11.76
N ILE A 88 0.86 5.91 -11.61
CA ILE A 88 1.99 5.98 -12.55
C ILE A 88 2.75 4.64 -12.56
N ILE A 89 3.04 4.07 -11.39
CA ILE A 89 3.70 2.77 -11.27
C ILE A 89 2.86 1.67 -11.92
N ALA A 90 1.55 1.65 -11.70
CA ALA A 90 0.66 0.69 -12.34
C ALA A 90 0.64 0.85 -13.88
N ALA A 91 0.67 2.08 -14.38
CA ALA A 91 0.74 2.34 -15.81
C ALA A 91 2.08 1.86 -16.41
N ILE A 92 3.21 2.14 -15.75
CA ILE A 92 4.54 1.70 -16.19
C ILE A 92 4.64 0.17 -16.17
N THR A 93 4.19 -0.47 -15.09
CA THR A 93 4.26 -1.94 -14.95
C THR A 93 3.41 -2.64 -16.00
N HIS A 94 2.22 -2.12 -16.31
CA HIS A 94 1.40 -2.62 -17.41
C HIS A 94 2.06 -2.37 -18.78
N LEU A 95 2.67 -1.20 -19.00
CA LEU A 95 3.38 -0.88 -20.24
C LEU A 95 4.54 -1.87 -20.47
N VAL A 96 5.30 -2.18 -19.42
CA VAL A 96 6.35 -3.20 -19.46
C VAL A 96 5.75 -4.58 -19.75
N ALA A 97 4.64 -4.96 -19.09
CA ALA A 97 3.97 -6.24 -19.35
C ALA A 97 3.45 -6.38 -20.78
N LYS A 98 3.03 -5.27 -21.41
CA LYS A 98 2.59 -5.24 -22.81
C LYS A 98 3.72 -5.63 -23.77
N ILE A 99 4.98 -5.31 -23.46
CA ILE A 99 6.16 -5.75 -24.23
C ILE A 99 6.26 -7.29 -24.20
N PHE A 100 5.84 -7.93 -23.11
CA PHE A 100 5.82 -9.38 -22.94
C PHE A 100 4.52 -10.03 -23.45
N LYS A 101 3.71 -9.34 -24.29
CA LYS A 101 2.42 -9.84 -24.84
C LYS A 101 1.39 -10.20 -23.77
N ALA A 102 1.41 -9.50 -22.63
CA ALA A 102 0.43 -9.70 -21.58
C ALA A 102 -0.99 -9.34 -22.06
N LYS A 103 -2.00 -10.06 -21.55
CA LYS A 103 -3.40 -9.96 -21.99
C LYS A 103 -4.29 -9.20 -21.00
N GLY A 104 -3.72 -8.70 -19.92
CA GLY A 104 -4.43 -7.92 -18.91
C GLY A 104 -4.87 -6.56 -19.43
N THR A 105 -5.69 -5.87 -18.64
CA THR A 105 -6.11 -4.50 -18.90
C THR A 105 -5.36 -3.54 -17.98
N HIS A 106 -5.29 -2.27 -18.35
CA HIS A 106 -4.80 -1.22 -17.43
C HIS A 106 -5.54 -1.22 -16.09
N TYR A 107 -6.81 -1.68 -16.04
CA TYR A 107 -7.56 -1.82 -14.80
C TYR A 107 -7.04 -2.97 -13.93
N SER A 108 -6.81 -4.17 -14.50
CA SER A 108 -6.36 -5.32 -13.72
C SER A 108 -4.99 -5.11 -13.10
N ALA A 109 -4.07 -4.45 -13.82
CA ALA A 109 -2.76 -4.07 -13.31
C ALA A 109 -2.83 -3.10 -12.10
N ARG A 110 -3.68 -2.06 -12.20
CA ARG A 110 -3.93 -1.11 -11.11
C ARG A 110 -4.55 -1.80 -9.89
N LEU A 111 -5.56 -2.63 -10.12
CA LEU A 111 -6.23 -3.38 -9.06
C LEU A 111 -5.25 -4.30 -8.31
N ALA A 112 -4.36 -4.98 -9.03
CA ALA A 112 -3.33 -5.83 -8.42
C ALA A 112 -2.39 -5.06 -7.50
N LEU A 113 -1.93 -3.88 -7.94
CA LEU A 113 -1.05 -3.03 -7.12
C LEU A 113 -1.77 -2.47 -5.90
N PHE A 114 -2.97 -1.91 -6.08
CA PHE A 114 -3.73 -1.29 -4.99
C PHE A 114 -4.17 -2.32 -3.96
N TRP A 115 -4.58 -3.51 -4.41
CA TRP A 115 -4.91 -4.61 -3.51
C TRP A 115 -3.69 -5.10 -2.73
N ALA A 116 -2.54 -5.29 -3.38
CA ALA A 116 -1.32 -5.71 -2.68
C ALA A 116 -0.87 -4.67 -1.64
N PHE A 117 -1.00 -3.38 -1.97
CA PHE A 117 -0.70 -2.29 -1.05
C PHE A 117 -1.63 -2.33 0.18
N LEU A 118 -2.95 -2.49 -0.03
CA LEU A 118 -3.92 -2.64 1.05
C LEU A 118 -3.69 -3.90 1.90
N ALA A 119 -3.42 -5.04 1.27
CA ALA A 119 -3.26 -6.32 1.95
C ALA A 119 -2.02 -6.38 2.85
N THR A 120 -1.01 -5.56 2.56
CA THR A 120 0.22 -5.45 3.37
C THR A 120 0.19 -4.37 4.44
N THR A 121 -0.90 -3.59 4.52
CA THR A 121 -1.08 -2.59 5.57
C THR A 121 -0.93 -3.11 7.01
N PRO A 122 -1.29 -4.37 7.38
CA PRO A 122 -1.05 -4.85 8.74
C PRO A 122 0.43 -4.88 9.13
N VAL A 123 1.32 -5.19 8.18
CA VAL A 123 2.77 -5.17 8.43
C VAL A 123 3.31 -3.74 8.38
N GLY A 124 2.75 -2.88 7.54
CA GLY A 124 3.05 -1.44 7.57
C GLY A 124 2.68 -0.77 8.90
N LEU A 125 1.55 -1.16 9.50
CA LEU A 125 1.15 -0.75 10.85
C LEU A 125 2.15 -1.22 11.90
N LEU A 126 2.56 -2.49 11.83
CA LEU A 126 3.58 -3.03 12.73
C LEU A 126 4.91 -2.26 12.59
N HIS A 127 5.32 -1.97 11.36
CA HIS A 127 6.52 -1.18 11.09
C HIS A 127 6.42 0.21 11.74
N GLY A 128 5.31 0.91 11.53
CA GLY A 128 5.05 2.22 12.13
C GLY A 128 5.08 2.22 13.66
N LEU A 129 4.49 1.20 14.27
CA LEU A 129 4.54 0.99 15.73
C LEU A 129 5.96 0.72 16.21
N THR A 130 6.72 -0.16 15.55
CA THR A 130 8.11 -0.43 15.93
C THR A 130 8.99 0.81 15.80
N ALA A 131 8.80 1.60 14.73
CA ALA A 131 9.52 2.85 14.53
C ALA A 131 9.20 3.90 15.61
N GLY A 132 7.95 3.98 16.06
CA GLY A 132 7.54 4.93 17.11
C GLY A 132 7.95 4.50 18.52
N LEU A 133 7.76 3.23 18.87
CA LEU A 133 8.00 2.74 20.23
C LEU A 133 9.48 2.43 20.50
N ILE A 134 10.16 1.81 19.54
CA ILE A 134 11.58 1.39 19.69
C ILE A 134 12.52 2.45 19.12
N GLY A 135 12.15 3.08 18.00
CA GLY A 135 12.98 4.04 17.28
C GLY A 135 13.62 3.45 16.02
N ALA A 136 14.49 4.21 15.38
CA ALA A 136 15.25 3.73 14.23
C ALA A 136 16.31 2.70 14.70
N GLY A 137 16.35 1.53 14.05
CA GLY A 137 17.27 0.47 14.44
C GLY A 137 17.03 -0.84 13.69
N ALA A 138 17.75 -1.89 14.09
CA ALA A 138 17.71 -3.20 13.43
C ALA A 138 16.29 -3.81 13.39
N ALA A 139 15.51 -3.70 14.47
CA ALA A 139 14.14 -4.22 14.54
C ALA A 139 13.22 -3.52 13.52
N THR A 140 13.23 -2.19 13.50
CA THR A 140 12.44 -1.38 12.55
C THR A 140 12.84 -1.69 11.10
N ASN A 141 14.14 -1.78 10.82
CA ASN A 141 14.64 -2.14 9.49
C ASN A 141 14.19 -3.56 9.08
N LEU A 142 14.25 -4.53 10.00
CA LEU A 142 13.81 -5.90 9.74
C LEU A 142 12.32 -5.94 9.38
N VAL A 143 11.45 -5.27 10.14
CA VAL A 143 10.02 -5.20 9.84
C VAL A 143 9.78 -4.49 8.51
N GLY A 144 10.55 -3.45 8.20
CA GLY A 144 10.49 -2.75 6.92
C GLY A 144 10.86 -3.65 5.74
N VAL A 145 11.91 -4.47 5.89
CA VAL A 145 12.30 -5.47 4.87
C VAL A 145 11.21 -6.53 4.72
N ILE A 146 10.67 -7.06 5.83
CA ILE A 146 9.56 -8.03 5.80
C ILE A 146 8.36 -7.43 5.07
N TRP A 147 8.02 -6.17 5.35
CA TRP A 147 6.93 -5.47 4.69
C TRP A 147 7.18 -5.34 3.18
N GLY A 148 8.36 -4.89 2.77
CA GLY A 148 8.73 -4.76 1.36
C GLY A 148 8.72 -6.09 0.61
N VAL A 149 9.25 -7.16 1.22
CA VAL A 149 9.22 -8.52 0.66
C VAL A 149 7.79 -9.02 0.54
N ALA A 150 6.97 -8.85 1.58
CA ALA A 150 5.56 -9.25 1.54
C ALA A 150 4.79 -8.52 0.44
N LEU A 151 4.99 -7.21 0.31
CA LEU A 151 4.38 -6.38 -0.73
C LEU A 151 4.79 -6.89 -2.11
N PHE A 152 6.08 -7.12 -2.34
CA PHE A 152 6.59 -7.59 -3.62
C PHE A 152 6.08 -8.99 -3.98
N VAL A 153 6.05 -9.93 -3.02
CA VAL A 153 5.56 -11.29 -3.24
C VAL A 153 4.05 -11.29 -3.51
N ILE A 154 3.25 -10.59 -2.71
CA ILE A 154 1.80 -10.51 -2.92
C ILE A 154 1.50 -9.82 -4.26
N TRP A 155 2.13 -8.69 -4.52
CA TRP A 155 1.96 -7.94 -5.77
C TRP A 155 2.33 -8.78 -6.99
N SER A 156 3.50 -9.43 -7.01
CA SER A 156 3.90 -10.28 -8.14
C SER A 156 2.94 -11.45 -8.36
N GLN A 157 2.41 -12.06 -7.31
CA GLN A 157 1.42 -13.13 -7.44
C GLN A 157 0.07 -12.62 -7.98
N CYS A 158 -0.40 -11.46 -7.51
CA CYS A 158 -1.59 -10.81 -8.02
C CYS A 158 -1.43 -10.36 -9.48
N PHE A 159 -0.29 -9.76 -9.81
CA PHE A 159 0.02 -9.24 -11.14
C PHE A 159 0.05 -10.36 -12.19
N ARG A 160 0.60 -11.53 -11.85
CA ARG A 160 0.58 -12.72 -12.73
C ARG A 160 -0.83 -13.19 -13.08
N VAL A 161 -1.78 -13.05 -12.17
CA VAL A 161 -3.20 -13.38 -12.43
C VAL A 161 -3.82 -12.29 -13.31
N ALA A 162 -3.61 -11.02 -12.93
CA ALA A 162 -4.15 -9.86 -13.63
C ALA A 162 -3.72 -9.76 -15.10
N GLU A 163 -2.53 -10.26 -15.44
CA GLU A 163 -1.97 -10.24 -16.80
C GLU A 163 -2.16 -11.57 -17.56
N GLY A 164 -2.41 -12.67 -16.84
CA GLY A 164 -2.55 -14.01 -17.40
C GLY A 164 -3.97 -14.39 -17.82
N GLU A 165 -5.00 -13.77 -17.23
CA GLU A 165 -6.40 -14.08 -17.49
C GLU A 165 -7.03 -13.02 -18.40
N THR A 166 -7.49 -13.45 -19.58
CA THR A 166 -8.30 -12.61 -20.48
C THR A 166 -9.69 -12.48 -19.85
N HIS A 167 -9.94 -11.42 -19.09
CA HIS A 167 -11.30 -11.09 -18.67
C HIS A 167 -11.99 -10.46 -19.87
N ALA A 168 -12.75 -11.29 -20.61
CA ALA A 168 -13.60 -10.84 -21.69
C ALA A 168 -14.59 -9.80 -21.13
N LEU A 169 -14.58 -8.61 -21.76
CA LEU A 169 -15.57 -7.56 -21.58
C LEU A 169 -16.93 -8.04 -22.09
#